data_AF-A0AAW2VZX4-F1
#
_entry.id   AF-A0AAW2VZX4-F1
#
_cell.length_a   1.000
_cell.length_b   1.000
_cell.length_c   1.000
_cell.angle_alpha   90.00
_cell.angle_beta   90.00
_cell.angle_gamma   90.00
#
_symmetry.space_group_name_H-M   'P 1'
#
loop_
_entity.id
_entity.type
_entity.pdbx_description
1 polymer ?
#
loop_
_entity_poly.entity_id
_entity_poly.type
_entity_poly.pdbx_seq_one_letter_code
_entity_poly.pdbx_strand_id
1 'polypeptide(L)'
;MEDKILRQPKKFRIEKEDLDLIEEKRETTRRRVSIYKCKMAKAYDSKVRPRKFEMGDLVLRKTENTGPVGKLDAKWDGPYIIAEVIGPGTYKLKKGMESYSPERGT
;
A
#
# COMPACT_ATOMS: atom_id res chain seq x y z
N MET A 1 7.63 59.61 33.33
CA MET A 1 8.58 59.48 32.21
C MET A 1 8.89 58.01 32.10
N GLU A 2 8.27 57.36 31.11
CA GLU A 2 8.19 55.90 30.99
C GLU A 2 9.45 55.34 30.32
N ASP A 3 10.10 54.37 30.97
CA ASP A 3 11.25 53.64 30.45
C ASP A 3 10.82 52.73 29.29
N LYS A 4 11.01 53.21 28.06
CA LYS A 4 10.91 52.41 26.84
C LYS A 4 12.13 51.51 26.71
N ILE A 5 12.18 50.45 27.53
CA ILE A 5 13.09 49.32 27.29
C ILE A 5 12.51 48.54 26.10
N LEU A 6 13.01 48.88 24.91
CA LEU A 6 12.74 48.13 23.68
C LEU A 6 13.30 46.72 23.88
N ARG A 7 12.44 45.78 24.29
CA ARG A 7 12.74 44.35 24.22
C ARG A 7 13.02 44.03 22.76
N GLN A 8 14.30 43.91 22.41
CA GLN A 8 14.70 43.35 21.11
C GLN A 8 13.99 42.01 20.98
N PRO A 9 13.22 41.73 19.91
CA PRO A 9 12.75 40.38 19.69
C PRO A 9 14.01 39.54 19.57
N LYS A 10 14.22 38.60 20.50
CA LYS A 10 15.20 37.54 20.29
C LYS A 10 14.75 36.86 19.01
N LYS A 11 15.40 37.18 17.88
CA LYS A 11 15.21 36.45 16.64
C LYS A 11 15.44 35.00 17.02
N PHE A 12 14.38 34.20 16.97
CA PHE A 12 14.46 32.76 17.12
C PHE A 12 15.20 32.27 15.88
N ARG A 13 16.53 32.44 15.92
CA ARG A 13 17.47 31.84 15.01
C ARG A 13 17.41 30.37 15.42
N ILE A 14 16.42 29.65 14.90
CA ILE A 14 16.51 28.20 14.86
C ILE A 14 17.85 27.97 14.18
N GLU A 15 18.82 27.51 14.96
CA GLU A 15 20.21 27.46 14.53
C GLU A 15 20.23 26.48 13.34
N LYS A 16 20.87 26.85 12.22
CA LYS A 16 20.87 26.01 11.01
C LYS A 16 21.27 24.57 11.32
N GLU A 17 22.18 24.43 12.28
CA GLU A 17 22.66 23.17 12.82
C GLU A 17 21.53 22.30 13.39
N ASP A 18 20.60 22.86 14.15
CA ASP A 18 19.44 22.12 14.70
C ASP A 18 18.51 21.63 13.57
N LEU A 19 18.33 22.45 12.53
CA LEU A 19 17.52 22.07 11.37
C LEU A 19 18.19 20.97 10.54
N ASP A 20 19.50 21.07 10.33
CA ASP A 20 20.30 20.10 9.60
C ASP A 20 20.29 18.74 10.32
N LEU A 21 20.41 18.72 11.65
CA LEU A 21 20.30 17.52 12.48
C LEU A 21 18.92 16.84 12.38
N ILE A 22 17.84 17.64 12.36
CA ILE A 22 16.47 17.12 12.19
C ILE A 22 16.30 16.50 10.80
N GLU A 23 16.81 17.16 9.76
CA GLU A 23 16.67 16.65 8.39
C GLU A 23 17.50 15.38 8.16
N GLU A 24 18.72 15.31 8.70
CA GLU A 24 19.55 14.10 8.66
C GLU A 24 18.83 12.90 9.31
N LYS A 25 18.18 13.12 10.45
CA LYS A 25 17.40 12.09 11.15
C LYS A 25 16.18 11.65 10.33
N ARG A 26 15.49 12.58 9.68
CA ARG A 26 14.37 12.28 8.77
C ARG A 26 14.85 11.48 7.57
N GLU A 27 15.93 11.88 6.94
CA GLU A 27 16.47 11.20 5.77
C GLU A 27 16.91 9.77 6.12
N THR A 28 17.61 9.61 7.25
CA THR A 28 17.99 8.30 7.78
C THR A 28 16.77 7.41 8.01
N THR A 29 15.69 7.97 8.57
CA THR A 29 14.43 7.25 8.79
C THR A 29 13.76 6.86 7.47
N ARG A 30 13.69 7.78 6.50
CA ARG A 30 13.15 7.51 5.15
C ARG A 30 13.92 6.38 4.47
N ARG A 31 15.26 6.42 4.56
CA ARG A 31 16.15 5.38 4.01
C ARG A 31 15.86 4.01 4.64
N ARG A 32 15.75 3.95 5.97
CA ARG A 32 15.41 2.71 6.71
C ARG A 32 14.06 2.14 6.29
N VAL A 33 13.03 2.99 6.20
CA VAL A 33 11.68 2.58 5.76
C VAL A 33 11.71 2.04 4.34
N SER A 34 12.43 2.71 3.42
CA SER A 34 12.57 2.26 2.04
C SER A 34 13.26 0.89 1.95
N ILE A 35 14.38 0.71 2.66
CA ILE A 35 15.10 -0.57 2.73
C ILE A 35 14.21 -1.66 3.29
N TYR A 36 13.46 -1.38 4.35
CA TYR A 36 12.53 -2.35 4.94
C TYR A 36 11.44 -2.76 3.95
N LYS A 37 10.79 -1.79 3.28
CA LYS A 37 9.78 -2.08 2.25
C LYS A 37 10.34 -2.92 1.10
N CYS A 38 11.55 -2.59 0.63
CA CYS A 38 12.23 -3.36 -0.42
C CYS A 38 12.51 -4.80 0.01
N LYS A 39 13.02 -5.02 1.23
CA LYS A 39 13.24 -6.36 1.79
C LYS A 39 11.94 -7.16 1.89
N MET A 40 10.85 -6.52 2.33
CA MET A 40 9.53 -7.14 2.41
C MET A 40 8.99 -7.53 1.04
N ALA A 41 9.11 -6.65 0.03
CA ALA A 41 8.72 -6.95 -1.34
C ALA A 41 9.49 -8.16 -1.88
N LYS A 42 10.83 -8.16 -1.77
CA LYS A 42 11.67 -9.30 -2.21
C LYS A 42 11.31 -10.62 -1.53
N ALA A 43 11.09 -10.60 -0.22
CA ALA A 43 10.72 -11.80 0.52
C ALA A 43 9.32 -12.30 0.12
N TYR A 44 8.39 -11.40 -0.19
CA TYR A 44 7.07 -11.77 -0.72
C TYR A 44 7.20 -12.36 -2.13
N ASP A 45 7.85 -11.65 -3.05
CA ASP A 45 7.99 -12.04 -4.45
C ASP A 45 8.73 -13.37 -4.61
N SER A 46 9.72 -13.66 -3.75
CA SER A 46 10.42 -14.96 -3.74
C SER A 46 9.52 -16.16 -3.44
N LYS A 47 8.37 -15.94 -2.78
CA LYS A 47 7.40 -16.98 -2.44
C LYS A 47 6.27 -17.07 -3.48
N VAL A 48 6.15 -16.08 -4.37
CA VAL A 48 5.16 -16.06 -5.44
C VAL A 48 5.61 -17.04 -6.52
N ARG A 49 4.81 -18.08 -6.74
CA ARG A 49 5.01 -19.02 -7.85
C ARG A 49 4.18 -18.53 -9.04
N PRO A 50 4.80 -18.17 -10.19
CA PRO A 50 4.03 -17.82 -11.37
C PRO A 50 3.20 -19.03 -11.80
N ARG A 51 1.90 -18.83 -11.92
CA ARG A 51 0.96 -19.84 -12.38
C ARG A 51 0.38 -19.40 -13.71
N LYS A 52 0.41 -20.30 -14.69
CA LYS A 52 -0.35 -20.13 -15.93
C LYS A 52 -1.75 -20.64 -15.67
N PHE A 53 -2.74 -19.87 -16.07
CA PHE A 53 -4.13 -20.29 -16.02
C PHE A 53 -4.64 -20.62 -17.41
N GLU A 54 -5.59 -21.53 -17.47
CA GLU A 54 -6.24 -22.00 -18.69
C GLU A 54 -7.72 -21.65 -18.70
N MET A 55 -8.35 -21.79 -19.85
CA MET A 55 -9.79 -21.58 -19.99
C MET A 55 -10.54 -22.58 -19.08
N GLY A 56 -11.52 -22.10 -18.33
CA GLY A 56 -12.29 -22.91 -17.38
C GLY A 56 -11.74 -22.90 -15.95
N ASP A 57 -10.52 -22.41 -15.72
CA ASP A 57 -9.97 -22.30 -14.35
C ASP A 57 -10.79 -21.33 -13.48
N LEU A 58 -11.01 -21.74 -12.23
CA LEU A 58 -11.63 -20.90 -11.21
C LEU A 58 -10.57 -20.01 -10.54
N VAL A 59 -10.81 -18.71 -10.53
CA VAL A 59 -9.90 -17.69 -10.00
C VAL A 59 -10.65 -16.67 -9.14
N LEU A 60 -9.96 -16.10 -8.16
CA LEU A 60 -10.43 -14.93 -7.43
C LEU A 60 -9.85 -13.66 -8.06
N ARG A 61 -10.65 -12.60 -8.14
CA ARG A 61 -10.18 -11.30 -8.62
C ARG A 61 -9.78 -10.43 -7.44
N LYS A 62 -8.66 -9.72 -7.52
CA LYS A 62 -8.32 -8.73 -6.50
C LYS A 62 -9.28 -7.55 -6.59
N THR A 63 -9.89 -7.15 -5.48
CA THR A 63 -10.78 -5.99 -5.44
C THR A 63 -9.96 -4.72 -5.69
N GLU A 64 -10.42 -3.88 -6.62
CA GLU A 64 -9.85 -2.53 -6.79
C GLU A 64 -10.42 -1.65 -5.67
N ASN A 65 -9.54 -1.19 -4.77
CA ASN A 65 -9.91 -0.30 -3.65
C ASN A 65 -10.37 1.06 -4.20
N THR A 66 -11.63 1.16 -4.61
CA THR A 66 -12.26 2.38 -5.13
C THR A 66 -12.92 3.23 -4.04
N GLY A 67 -12.80 2.81 -2.77
CA GLY A 67 -13.32 3.55 -1.60
C GLY A 67 -12.49 3.34 -0.33
N PRO A 68 -12.90 3.92 0.82
CA PRO A 68 -12.25 3.70 2.11
C PRO A 68 -12.50 2.26 2.57
N VAL A 69 -11.65 1.35 2.09
CA VAL A 69 -11.63 -0.06 2.46
C VAL A 69 -10.98 -0.18 3.83
N GLY A 70 -11.74 -0.64 4.82
CA GLY A 70 -11.25 -0.94 6.16
C GLY A 70 -10.18 -2.02 6.09
N LYS A 71 -9.28 -2.06 7.08
CA LYS A 71 -8.19 -3.06 7.15
C LYS A 71 -8.70 -4.52 7.13
N LEU A 72 -9.98 -4.73 7.42
CA LEU A 72 -10.64 -6.03 7.53
C LEU A 72 -11.56 -6.37 6.36
N ASP A 73 -11.71 -5.46 5.38
CA ASP A 73 -12.52 -5.75 4.21
C ASP A 73 -11.84 -6.77 3.29
N ALA A 74 -12.66 -7.53 2.55
CA ALA A 74 -12.18 -8.57 1.66
C ALA A 74 -11.34 -7.99 0.50
N LYS A 75 -10.07 -8.37 0.44
CA LYS A 75 -9.12 -7.98 -0.62
C LYS A 75 -9.36 -8.70 -1.95
N TRP A 76 -10.13 -9.78 -1.92
CA TRP A 76 -10.42 -10.65 -3.05
C TRP A 76 -11.93 -10.77 -3.21
N ASP A 77 -12.39 -10.71 -4.45
CA ASP A 77 -13.78 -10.75 -4.86
C ASP A 77 -14.01 -11.97 -5.77
N GLY A 78 -15.16 -12.62 -5.53
CA GLY A 78 -15.86 -13.52 -6.41
C GLY A 78 -15.12 -14.79 -6.85
N PRO A 79 -15.85 -15.90 -7.04
CA PRO A 79 -15.40 -16.94 -7.96
C PRO A 79 -15.62 -16.48 -9.42
N TYR A 80 -14.54 -16.38 -10.19
CA TYR A 80 -14.57 -16.12 -11.61
C TYR A 80 -14.05 -17.32 -12.38
N ILE A 81 -14.57 -17.53 -13.58
CA ILE A 81 -14.06 -18.52 -14.52
C ILE A 81 -13.32 -17.78 -15.62
N ILE A 82 -12.15 -18.28 -16.02
CA ILE A 82 -11.45 -17.77 -17.19
C ILE A 82 -12.21 -18.20 -18.44
N ALA A 83 -12.81 -17.22 -19.12
CA ALA A 83 -13.53 -17.44 -20.36
C ALA A 83 -12.58 -17.48 -21.58
N GLU A 84 -11.46 -16.75 -21.52
CA GLU A 84 -10.52 -16.63 -22.63
C GLU A 84 -9.13 -16.22 -22.13
N VAL A 85 -8.08 -16.79 -22.73
CA VAL A 85 -6.68 -16.39 -22.51
C VAL A 85 -6.27 -15.47 -23.66
N ILE A 86 -6.18 -14.16 -23.39
CA ILE A 86 -5.87 -13.15 -24.41
C ILE A 86 -4.36 -13.07 -24.65
N GLY A 87 -3.57 -13.24 -23.58
CA GLY A 87 -2.11 -13.22 -23.66
C GLY A 87 -1.47 -13.58 -22.32
N PRO A 88 -0.13 -13.57 -22.23
CA PRO A 88 0.57 -13.85 -20.98
C PRO A 88 0.15 -12.90 -19.87
N GLY A 89 -0.55 -13.41 -18.85
CA GLY A 89 -1.03 -12.63 -17.72
C GLY A 89 -2.32 -11.84 -17.95
N THR A 90 -2.94 -11.92 -19.14
CA THR A 90 -4.18 -11.22 -19.48
C THR A 90 -5.29 -12.22 -19.79
N TYR A 91 -6.33 -12.19 -18.97
CA TYR A 91 -7.43 -13.16 -19.00
C TYR A 91 -8.78 -12.45 -19.04
N LYS A 92 -9.71 -12.96 -19.83
CA LYS A 92 -11.11 -12.54 -19.81
C LYS A 92 -11.86 -13.36 -18.77
N LEU A 93 -12.46 -12.68 -17.81
CA LEU A 93 -13.19 -13.32 -16.71
C LEU A 93 -14.69 -13.32 -16.98
N LYS A 94 -15.36 -14.44 -16.67
CA LYS A 94 -16.82 -14.55 -16.58
C LYS A 94 -17.17 -14.82 -15.13
N LYS A 95 -18.17 -14.11 -14.59
CA LYS A 95 -18.66 -14.36 -13.22
C LYS A 95 -19.14 -15.81 -13.17
N GLY A 96 -18.52 -16.60 -12.28
CA GLY A 96 -18.89 -18.00 -12.07
C GLY A 96 -20.27 -18.09 -11.44
N MET A 97 -20.90 -19.27 -11.56
CA MET A 97 -22.25 -19.51 -11.03
C MET A 97 -22.33 -19.17 -9.53
N GLU A 98 -23.42 -18.48 -9.18
CA GLU A 98 -23.73 -17.88 -7.88
C GLU A 98 -24.07 -18.94 -6.82
N SER A 99 -23.11 -19.79 -6.48
CA SER A 99 -23.26 -20.79 -5.42
C SER A 99 -22.15 -20.77 -4.36
N TYR A 100 -21.27 -19.76 -4.37
CA TYR A 100 -20.40 -19.45 -3.24
C TYR A 100 -20.82 -18.10 -2.64
N SER A 101 -21.98 -18.13 -1.98
CA SER A 101 -22.36 -17.10 -1.00
C SER A 101 -21.57 -17.41 0.27
N PRO A 102 -20.63 -16.56 0.72
CA PRO A 102 -20.04 -16.72 2.04
C PRO A 102 -21.13 -16.34 3.05
N GLU A 103 -22.04 -17.28 3.30
CA GLU A 103 -22.99 -17.23 4.40
C GLU A 103 -22.18 -17.02 5.69
N ARG A 104 -22.20 -15.77 6.16
CA ARG A 104 -22.21 -15.34 7.56
C ARG A 104 -21.35 -16.18 8.50
N GLY A 105 -20.11 -15.75 8.70
CA GLY A 105 -19.37 -16.01 9.93
C GLY A 105 -19.52 -14.81 10.85
N THR A 106 -20.23 -15.01 11.97
CA THR A 106 -20.24 -14.16 13.17
C THR A 106 -18.84 -13.77 13.64
#